data_AF-E8V628-F1
#
_entry.id   AF-E8V628-F1
#
_cell.length_a   1.000
_cell.length_b   1.000
_cell.length_c   1.000
_cell.angle_alpha   90.00
_cell.angle_beta   90.00
_cell.angle_gamma   90.00
#
_symmetry.space_group_name_H-M   'P 1'
#
loop_
_entity.id
_entity.type
_entity.pdbx_description
1 polymer ?
#
loop_
_entity_poly.entity_id
_entity_poly.type
_entity_poly.pdbx_seq_one_letter_code
_entity_poly.pdbx_strand_id
1 'polypeptide(L)'
;MRILVALTAALLAASTLPARATSFSSVVVYGDSLSDNGNLFTATGGLAPAPPYVNGRFSNGSVAVEQLAAQLNTSLHDFAFGGATTGIGNIGDGGTPTTLGSFGLPGMATEYAASAALLPPALIPSSLFVVWGGADDFEALSAPTVAQSQAAGQIAAANIDGIVAALQALGATSILVPNLPNLGETPEFNGDPAAIAYSDAFNAALASTLPSGATLFDTDALFHSILTSPNAYGFTNVNTPCLLAAANPDCNGYLFFDAIHPTTAADAFLAQGFAEAMTPAAVTPEPSSLLLLGTGVLSVAASLRRRKLATRCVTASTLHCCLECPLEHSFTRLVLFGVRMRQTEQR
;
A
#
# COMPACT_ATOMS: atom_id res chain seq x y z
N MET A 1 -31.98 -29.57 28.04
CA MET A 1 -30.87 -29.69 27.05
C MET A 1 -31.14 -29.00 25.70
N ARG A 2 -32.40 -28.64 25.37
CA ARG A 2 -32.72 -27.94 24.11
C ARG A 2 -32.55 -26.40 24.16
N ILE A 3 -32.49 -25.81 25.36
CA ILE A 3 -32.37 -24.35 25.55
C ILE A 3 -30.91 -23.87 25.47
N LEU A 4 -29.93 -24.71 25.84
CA LEU A 4 -28.50 -24.34 25.77
C LEU A 4 -27.93 -24.30 24.35
N VAL A 5 -28.49 -25.07 23.41
CA VAL A 5 -28.02 -25.11 22.01
C VAL A 5 -28.45 -23.85 21.23
N ALA A 6 -29.57 -23.23 21.62
CA ALA A 6 -30.06 -21.99 21.01
C ALA A 6 -29.23 -20.76 21.41
N LEU A 7 -28.65 -20.74 22.62
CA LEU A 7 -27.84 -19.62 23.12
C LEU A 7 -26.43 -19.57 22.52
N THR A 8 -25.86 -20.71 22.10
CA THR A 8 -24.54 -20.76 21.45
C THR A 8 -24.57 -20.38 19.97
N ALA A 9 -25.69 -20.59 19.26
CA ALA A 9 -25.84 -20.16 17.87
C ALA A 9 -26.08 -18.64 17.74
N ALA A 10 -26.68 -18.02 18.75
CA ALA A 10 -26.92 -16.57 18.78
C ALA A 10 -25.65 -15.74 19.10
N LEU A 11 -24.66 -16.33 19.80
CA LEU A 11 -23.40 -15.64 20.12
C LEU A 11 -22.37 -15.66 18.97
N LEU A 12 -22.48 -16.59 18.01
CA LEU A 12 -21.56 -16.65 16.85
C LEU A 12 -21.94 -15.71 15.70
N ALA A 13 -23.13 -15.10 15.74
CA ALA A 13 -23.60 -14.16 14.71
C ALA A 13 -23.36 -12.68 15.06
N ALA A 14 -22.80 -12.38 16.24
CA ALA A 14 -22.76 -11.03 16.80
C ALA A 14 -21.40 -10.31 16.72
N SER A 15 -20.40 -10.86 16.02
CA SER A 15 -19.03 -10.29 16.02
C SER A 15 -18.39 -10.04 14.65
N THR A 16 -19.18 -9.97 13.58
CA THR A 16 -18.69 -9.39 12.30
C THR A 16 -19.14 -7.93 12.25
N LEU A 17 -18.39 -7.04 12.89
CA LEU A 17 -18.48 -5.63 12.52
C LEU A 17 -18.16 -5.55 11.02
N PRO A 18 -19.01 -4.93 10.19
CA PRO A 18 -18.63 -4.71 8.80
C PRO A 18 -17.35 -3.88 8.81
N ALA A 19 -16.28 -4.42 8.23
CA ALA A 19 -15.12 -3.60 7.89
C ALA A 19 -15.63 -2.49 6.98
N ARG A 20 -15.66 -1.25 7.49
CA ARG A 20 -15.88 -0.09 6.64
C ARG A 20 -14.61 0.03 5.79
N ALA A 21 -14.69 -0.43 4.54
CA ALA A 21 -13.72 -0.01 3.54
C ALA A 21 -13.76 1.53 3.51
N THR A 22 -12.61 2.17 3.72
CA THR A 22 -12.49 3.61 3.54
C THR A 22 -12.72 3.89 2.06
N SER A 23 -13.84 4.54 1.73
CA SER A 23 -14.13 4.96 0.36
C SER A 23 -13.73 6.41 0.19
N PHE A 24 -12.76 6.67 -0.69
CA PHE A 24 -12.36 8.04 -1.04
C PHE A 24 -13.19 8.55 -2.22
N SER A 25 -13.66 9.80 -2.14
CA SER A 25 -14.42 10.44 -3.24
C SER A 25 -13.53 10.83 -4.43
N SER A 26 -12.24 11.02 -4.16
CA SER A 26 -11.19 11.32 -5.13
C SER A 26 -9.81 11.06 -4.52
N VAL A 27 -8.82 10.88 -5.38
CA VAL A 27 -7.40 11.05 -5.07
C VAL A 27 -6.98 12.45 -5.54
N VAL A 28 -6.30 13.22 -4.70
CA VAL A 28 -5.76 14.54 -5.01
C VAL A 28 -4.25 14.50 -4.82
N VAL A 29 -3.48 14.94 -5.82
CA VAL A 29 -2.02 14.74 -5.83
C VAL A 29 -1.28 16.06 -5.99
N TYR A 30 -0.22 16.22 -5.20
CA TYR A 30 0.82 17.23 -5.35
C TYR A 30 2.15 16.51 -5.40
N GLY A 31 3.02 16.86 -6.34
CA GLY A 31 4.22 16.07 -6.55
C GLY A 31 4.99 16.44 -7.79
N ASP A 32 5.86 15.52 -8.21
CA ASP A 32 6.77 15.70 -9.33
C ASP A 32 6.45 14.75 -10.49
N SER A 33 7.46 14.41 -11.30
CA SER A 33 7.38 13.51 -12.44
C SER A 33 6.94 12.09 -12.08
N LEU A 34 7.13 11.64 -10.82
CA LEU A 34 6.65 10.33 -10.35
C LEU A 34 5.13 10.27 -10.24
N SER A 35 4.46 11.43 -10.25
CA SER A 35 3.02 11.56 -10.17
C SER A 35 2.39 12.19 -11.42
N ASP A 36 3.11 13.05 -12.15
CA ASP A 36 2.60 13.82 -13.29
C ASP A 36 1.95 12.94 -14.38
N ASN A 37 0.64 13.14 -14.59
CA ASN A 37 -0.14 12.47 -15.62
C ASN A 37 -0.29 13.25 -16.96
N GLY A 38 0.53 14.27 -17.20
CA GLY A 38 0.59 15.05 -18.43
C GLY A 38 0.45 16.58 -18.25
N ASN A 39 0.57 17.10 -17.05
CA ASN A 39 0.58 18.53 -16.74
C ASN A 39 1.76 19.23 -17.40
N LEU A 40 3.00 18.74 -17.21
CA LEU A 40 4.16 19.32 -17.89
C LEU A 40 4.06 19.17 -19.41
N PHE A 41 3.56 18.02 -19.88
CA PHE A 41 3.35 17.77 -21.31
C PHE A 41 2.40 18.78 -21.93
N THR A 42 1.31 19.09 -21.24
CA THR A 42 0.35 20.11 -21.68
C THR A 42 0.98 21.51 -21.64
N ALA A 43 1.68 21.86 -20.55
CA ALA A 43 2.30 23.17 -20.38
C ALA A 43 3.40 23.47 -21.41
N THR A 44 4.11 22.44 -21.87
CA THR A 44 5.16 22.56 -22.88
C THR A 44 4.64 22.43 -24.31
N GLY A 45 3.33 22.32 -24.52
CA GLY A 45 2.74 22.14 -25.85
C GLY A 45 3.07 20.78 -26.48
N GLY A 46 3.31 19.76 -25.66
CA GLY A 46 3.62 18.39 -26.06
C GLY A 46 5.10 18.12 -26.31
N LEU A 47 6.01 18.95 -25.76
CA LEU A 47 7.44 18.81 -25.97
C LEU A 47 8.13 17.97 -24.88
N ALA A 48 7.64 17.95 -23.64
CA ALA A 48 8.26 17.25 -22.53
C ALA A 48 7.23 16.55 -21.62
N PRO A 49 7.42 15.26 -21.27
CA PRO A 49 8.46 14.39 -21.79
C PRO A 49 8.15 14.00 -23.26
N ALA A 50 9.18 13.98 -24.10
CA ALA A 50 9.06 13.56 -25.50
C ALA A 50 8.92 12.03 -25.60
N PRO A 51 8.54 11.43 -26.74
CA PRO A 51 8.67 9.98 -26.92
C PRO A 51 10.11 9.52 -26.62
N PRO A 52 10.31 8.33 -26.01
CA PRO A 52 9.39 7.20 -25.87
C PRO A 52 8.47 7.22 -24.64
N TYR A 53 8.44 8.30 -23.85
CA TYR A 53 7.52 8.46 -22.74
C TYR A 53 6.05 8.43 -23.23
N VAL A 54 5.18 7.77 -22.47
CA VAL A 54 3.81 7.46 -22.94
C VAL A 54 2.82 8.50 -22.41
N ASN A 55 2.07 9.13 -23.32
CA ASN A 55 1.01 10.08 -23.00
C ASN A 55 1.43 11.20 -22.03
N GLY A 56 2.68 11.65 -22.09
CA GLY A 56 3.19 12.73 -21.24
C GLY A 56 3.54 12.33 -19.80
N ARG A 57 3.50 11.05 -19.44
CA ARG A 57 3.99 10.54 -18.14
C ARG A 57 5.49 10.33 -18.22
N PHE A 58 6.20 10.47 -17.11
CA PHE A 58 7.62 10.09 -17.02
C PHE A 58 7.82 8.57 -16.87
N SER A 59 7.07 7.77 -17.64
CA SER A 59 7.15 6.31 -17.62
C SER A 59 6.72 5.73 -18.98
N ASN A 60 6.76 4.40 -19.10
CA ASN A 60 6.20 3.64 -20.23
C ASN A 60 4.69 3.38 -20.11
N GLY A 61 3.99 4.01 -19.17
CA GLY A 61 2.55 3.81 -18.93
C GLY A 61 2.02 4.70 -17.81
N SER A 62 0.90 4.29 -17.21
CA SER A 62 0.29 5.00 -16.08
C SER A 62 1.19 4.95 -14.85
N VAL A 63 1.34 6.09 -14.17
CA VAL A 63 2.14 6.22 -12.94
C VAL A 63 1.36 5.77 -11.70
N ALA A 64 2.04 5.64 -10.55
CA ALA A 64 1.48 5.04 -9.33
C ALA A 64 0.14 5.66 -8.91
N VAL A 65 0.00 6.99 -8.94
CA VAL A 65 -1.22 7.68 -8.50
C VAL A 65 -2.42 7.48 -9.44
N GLU A 66 -2.18 7.30 -10.74
CA GLU A 66 -3.23 6.92 -11.70
C GLU A 66 -3.72 5.50 -11.41
N GLN A 67 -2.79 4.59 -11.17
CA GLN A 67 -3.11 3.20 -10.84
C GLN A 67 -3.81 3.10 -9.47
N LEU A 68 -3.42 3.90 -8.49
CA LEU A 68 -4.07 4.01 -7.19
C LEU A 68 -5.53 4.45 -7.33
N ALA A 69 -5.79 5.54 -8.07
CA ALA A 69 -7.15 6.03 -8.29
C ALA A 69 -8.03 4.98 -9.00
N ALA A 70 -7.47 4.24 -9.96
CA ALA A 70 -8.14 3.14 -10.63
C ALA A 70 -8.45 1.98 -9.66
N GLN A 71 -7.50 1.58 -8.81
CA GLN A 71 -7.69 0.52 -7.80
C GLN A 71 -8.76 0.90 -6.77
N LEU A 72 -8.79 2.17 -6.35
CA LEU A 72 -9.80 2.71 -5.44
C LEU A 72 -11.15 3.01 -6.11
N ASN A 73 -11.22 2.85 -7.44
CA ASN A 73 -12.39 3.16 -8.26
C ASN A 73 -12.93 4.57 -7.99
N THR A 74 -12.04 5.56 -8.05
CA THR A 74 -12.34 6.96 -7.74
C THR A 74 -11.72 7.92 -8.76
N SER A 75 -12.09 9.19 -8.69
CA SER A 75 -11.55 10.22 -9.58
C SER A 75 -10.16 10.68 -9.15
N LEU A 76 -9.34 11.14 -10.11
CA LEU A 76 -8.01 11.68 -9.85
C LEU A 76 -7.98 13.19 -10.17
N HIS A 77 -7.52 13.99 -9.21
CA HIS A 77 -7.17 15.40 -9.36
C HIS A 77 -5.67 15.55 -9.18
N ASP A 78 -4.94 15.52 -10.28
CA ASP A 78 -3.48 15.53 -10.28
C ASP A 78 -2.94 16.93 -10.60
N PHE A 79 -2.23 17.52 -9.64
CA PHE A 79 -1.59 18.82 -9.78
C PHE A 79 -0.08 18.72 -9.93
N ALA A 80 0.50 17.51 -9.95
CA ALA A 80 1.93 17.30 -10.04
C ALA A 80 2.51 17.77 -11.38
N PHE A 81 3.70 18.36 -11.37
CA PHE A 81 4.47 18.72 -12.55
C PHE A 81 5.82 18.03 -12.56
N GLY A 82 6.20 17.43 -13.69
CA GLY A 82 7.55 16.91 -13.87
C GLY A 82 8.62 17.96 -13.58
N GLY A 83 9.60 17.62 -12.74
CA GLY A 83 10.68 18.51 -12.31
C GLY A 83 10.33 19.42 -11.11
N ALA A 84 9.16 19.26 -10.49
CA ALA A 84 8.74 20.09 -9.37
C ALA A 84 9.59 19.83 -8.11
N THR A 85 10.34 20.84 -7.67
CA THR A 85 10.93 20.80 -6.32
C THR A 85 9.85 20.88 -5.25
N THR A 86 10.13 20.45 -4.02
CA THR A 86 9.21 20.60 -2.86
C THR A 86 8.85 22.06 -2.57
N GLY A 87 9.71 22.98 -3.00
CA GLY A 87 9.55 24.41 -2.84
C GLY A 87 8.76 25.06 -3.99
N ILE A 88 9.18 26.25 -4.41
CA ILE A 88 8.37 27.08 -5.33
C ILE A 88 8.66 26.84 -6.81
N GLY A 89 9.87 26.39 -7.16
CA GLY A 89 10.35 26.29 -8.55
C GLY A 89 10.45 24.87 -9.07
N ASN A 90 10.77 24.76 -10.35
CA ASN A 90 10.85 23.52 -11.10
C ASN A 90 12.20 23.41 -11.80
N ILE A 91 12.87 22.26 -11.76
CA ILE A 91 14.20 22.11 -12.37
C ILE A 91 14.17 22.15 -13.90
N GLY A 92 13.03 21.80 -14.52
CA GLY A 92 12.85 21.75 -15.96
C GLY A 92 12.99 23.12 -16.66
N ASP A 93 12.82 24.22 -15.92
CA ASP A 93 13.06 25.59 -16.41
C ASP A 93 14.16 26.34 -15.62
N GLY A 94 14.98 25.61 -14.87
CA GLY A 94 16.08 26.14 -14.07
C GLY A 94 15.66 26.78 -12.74
N GLY A 95 14.44 26.51 -12.28
CA GLY A 95 14.00 26.83 -10.93
C GLY A 95 14.70 26.00 -9.85
N THR A 96 14.52 26.41 -8.61
CA THR A 96 15.05 25.74 -7.41
C THR A 96 13.96 25.71 -6.33
N PRO A 97 14.19 25.07 -5.17
CA PRO A 97 13.22 25.13 -4.06
C PRO A 97 12.89 26.56 -3.61
N THR A 98 13.75 27.54 -3.91
CA THR A 98 13.59 28.93 -3.44
C THR A 98 13.42 29.96 -4.56
N THR A 99 13.50 29.55 -5.83
CA THR A 99 13.43 30.47 -6.97
C THR A 99 12.61 29.88 -8.10
N LEU A 100 11.70 30.65 -8.68
CA LEU A 100 11.03 30.29 -9.93
C LEU A 100 12.05 30.25 -11.08
N GLY A 101 11.84 29.34 -12.03
CA GLY A 101 12.63 29.26 -13.25
C GLY A 101 12.15 30.19 -14.35
N SER A 102 12.71 30.00 -15.54
CA SER A 102 12.55 30.93 -16.68
C SER A 102 11.14 30.96 -17.27
N PHE A 103 10.38 29.89 -17.10
CA PHE A 103 9.02 29.75 -17.62
C PHE A 103 7.95 29.79 -16.51
N GLY A 104 8.37 29.90 -15.25
CA GLY A 104 7.48 29.90 -14.09
C GLY A 104 6.79 28.56 -13.89
N LEU A 105 7.43 27.45 -14.28
CA LEU A 105 6.93 26.12 -13.97
C LEU A 105 6.88 25.94 -12.44
N PRO A 106 5.82 25.31 -11.90
CA PRO A 106 5.61 25.25 -10.46
C PRO A 106 6.48 24.17 -9.81
N GLY A 107 6.99 24.46 -8.61
CA GLY A 107 7.28 23.44 -7.61
C GLY A 107 6.03 23.11 -6.78
N MET A 108 6.10 22.09 -5.93
CA MET A 108 4.97 21.55 -5.17
C MET A 108 4.28 22.60 -4.27
N ALA A 109 5.04 23.51 -3.65
CA ALA A 109 4.45 24.58 -2.85
C ALA A 109 3.63 25.55 -3.72
N THR A 110 4.05 25.77 -4.97
CA THR A 110 3.33 26.58 -5.95
C THR A 110 2.11 25.83 -6.49
N GLU A 111 2.20 24.52 -6.73
CA GLU A 111 1.06 23.66 -7.09
C GLU A 111 -0.05 23.78 -6.04
N TYR A 112 0.30 23.56 -4.76
CA TYR A 112 -0.62 23.72 -3.64
C TYR A 112 -1.23 25.12 -3.59
N ALA A 113 -0.41 26.16 -3.64
CA ALA A 113 -0.90 27.54 -3.56
C ALA A 113 -1.85 27.89 -4.72
N ALA A 114 -1.62 27.34 -5.91
CA ALA A 114 -2.43 27.60 -7.10
C ALA A 114 -3.74 26.82 -7.12
N SER A 115 -3.77 25.60 -6.55
CA SER A 115 -4.93 24.71 -6.68
C SER A 115 -5.79 24.54 -5.42
N ALA A 116 -5.29 24.90 -4.24
CA ALA A 116 -6.03 24.70 -2.98
C ALA A 116 -7.42 25.34 -2.98
N ALA A 117 -7.57 26.51 -3.62
CA ALA A 117 -8.86 27.19 -3.76
C ALA A 117 -9.76 26.63 -4.87
N LEU A 118 -9.20 25.81 -5.78
CA LEU A 118 -9.94 25.16 -6.87
C LEU A 118 -10.67 23.89 -6.39
N LEU A 119 -10.19 23.28 -5.30
CA LEU A 119 -10.84 22.12 -4.70
C LEU A 119 -12.13 22.53 -3.98
N PRO A 120 -13.30 21.95 -4.35
CA PRO A 120 -14.53 22.18 -3.60
C PRO A 120 -14.33 21.82 -2.12
N PRO A 121 -14.70 22.69 -1.17
CA PRO A 121 -14.50 22.43 0.26
C PRO A 121 -15.13 21.10 0.75
N ALA A 122 -16.18 20.64 0.08
CA ALA A 122 -16.84 19.38 0.38
C ALA A 122 -16.02 18.13 -0.03
N LEU A 123 -15.08 18.25 -0.98
CA LEU A 123 -14.21 17.13 -1.37
C LEU A 123 -13.15 16.87 -0.31
N ILE A 124 -12.56 17.93 0.27
CA ILE A 124 -11.36 17.86 1.13
C ILE A 124 -11.45 16.77 2.22
N PRO A 125 -12.51 16.67 3.05
CA PRO A 125 -12.55 15.66 4.12
C PRO A 125 -12.79 14.22 3.62
N SER A 126 -13.15 14.06 2.35
CA SER A 126 -13.50 12.77 1.73
C SER A 126 -12.48 12.27 0.68
N SER A 127 -11.52 13.12 0.33
CA SER A 127 -10.44 12.82 -0.61
C SER A 127 -9.27 12.15 0.10
N LEU A 128 -8.56 11.29 -0.63
CA LEU A 128 -7.19 10.91 -0.30
C LEU A 128 -6.24 11.93 -0.93
N PHE A 129 -5.45 12.61 -0.12
CA PHE A 129 -4.35 13.43 -0.62
C PHE A 129 -3.07 12.60 -0.69
N VAL A 130 -2.33 12.73 -1.78
CA VAL A 130 -0.97 12.18 -1.92
C VAL A 130 -0.03 13.37 -2.10
N VAL A 131 0.96 13.49 -1.22
CA VAL A 131 2.01 14.52 -1.31
C VAL A 131 3.33 13.79 -1.47
N TRP A 132 3.87 13.77 -2.69
CA TRP A 132 5.03 12.94 -3.01
C TRP A 132 6.00 13.66 -3.94
N GLY A 133 7.19 13.92 -3.43
CA GLY A 133 8.30 14.44 -4.23
C GLY A 133 9.52 14.79 -3.38
N GLY A 134 10.54 15.34 -4.02
CA GLY A 134 11.75 15.86 -3.37
C GLY A 134 13.06 15.41 -4.01
N ALA A 135 13.05 14.44 -4.93
CA ALA A 135 14.24 14.09 -5.69
C ALA A 135 14.77 15.31 -6.50
N ASP A 136 13.86 16.11 -7.05
CA ASP A 136 14.17 17.33 -7.81
C ASP A 136 14.93 18.39 -6.97
N ASP A 137 14.75 18.44 -5.64
CA ASP A 137 15.50 19.34 -4.77
C ASP A 137 16.99 18.95 -4.71
N PHE A 138 17.31 17.66 -4.84
CA PHE A 138 18.68 17.19 -4.96
C PHE A 138 19.24 17.46 -6.36
N GLU A 139 18.46 17.21 -7.42
CA GLU A 139 18.86 17.50 -8.80
C GLU A 139 19.09 18.99 -9.07
N ALA A 140 18.40 19.87 -8.33
CA ALA A 140 18.64 21.32 -8.37
C ALA A 140 20.04 21.72 -7.83
N LEU A 141 20.76 20.81 -7.15
CA LEU A 141 22.08 21.08 -6.59
C LEU A 141 23.19 20.84 -7.61
N SER A 142 24.09 21.81 -7.76
CA SER A 142 25.27 21.67 -8.61
C SER A 142 26.44 21.06 -7.83
N ALA A 143 26.68 19.76 -7.99
CA ALA A 143 27.79 19.01 -7.38
C ALA A 143 27.91 19.22 -5.85
N PRO A 144 26.86 18.91 -5.07
CA PRO A 144 26.85 19.18 -3.64
C PRO A 144 27.81 18.29 -2.87
N THR A 145 28.32 18.80 -1.75
CA THR A 145 28.96 17.96 -0.73
C THR A 145 27.90 17.13 0.02
N VAL A 146 28.33 16.07 0.71
CA VAL A 146 27.48 15.27 1.61
C VAL A 146 26.74 16.16 2.63
N ALA A 147 27.43 17.12 3.24
CA ALA A 147 26.82 18.01 4.24
C ALA A 147 25.76 18.94 3.63
N GLN A 148 26.01 19.47 2.43
CA GLN A 148 25.01 20.27 1.72
C GLN A 148 23.78 19.43 1.35
N SER A 149 24.00 18.18 0.94
CA SER A 149 22.94 17.25 0.57
C SER A 149 22.07 16.88 1.76
N GLN A 150 22.67 16.61 2.93
CA GLN A 150 21.93 16.37 4.16
C GLN A 150 21.06 17.57 4.56
N ALA A 151 21.61 18.78 4.47
CA ALA A 151 20.86 20.00 4.79
C ALA A 151 19.70 20.22 3.80
N ALA A 152 19.93 19.96 2.51
CA ALA A 152 18.88 20.06 1.48
C ALA A 152 17.76 19.04 1.71
N GLY A 153 18.08 17.78 2.06
CA GLY A 153 17.08 16.75 2.36
C GLY A 153 16.19 17.12 3.55
N GLN A 154 16.77 17.72 4.60
CA GLN A 154 15.99 18.23 5.74
C GLN A 154 15.06 19.38 5.36
N ILE A 155 15.50 20.29 4.49
CA ILE A 155 14.68 21.42 4.01
C ILE A 155 13.53 20.90 3.15
N ALA A 156 13.78 19.96 2.25
CA ALA A 156 12.76 19.39 1.39
C ALA A 156 11.69 18.64 2.20
N ALA A 157 12.08 17.85 3.21
CA ALA A 157 11.13 17.21 4.12
C ALA A 157 10.26 18.25 4.87
N ALA A 158 10.86 19.36 5.33
CA ALA A 158 10.11 20.43 5.99
C ALA A 158 9.11 21.14 5.04
N ASN A 159 9.41 21.25 3.75
CA ASN A 159 8.48 21.79 2.75
C ASN A 159 7.27 20.85 2.57
N ILE A 160 7.51 19.54 2.47
CA ILE A 160 6.45 18.52 2.42
C ILE A 160 5.55 18.61 3.65
N ASP A 161 6.14 18.66 4.84
CA ASP A 161 5.40 18.81 6.11
C ASP A 161 4.54 20.09 6.11
N GLY A 162 5.04 21.17 5.51
CA GLY A 162 4.31 22.41 5.34
C GLY A 162 3.05 22.25 4.48
N ILE A 163 3.15 21.54 3.35
CA ILE A 163 2.00 21.23 2.49
C ILE A 163 0.99 20.36 3.24
N VAL A 164 1.47 19.31 3.93
CA VAL A 164 0.63 18.41 4.73
C VAL A 164 -0.12 19.17 5.81
N ALA A 165 0.56 20.01 6.60
CA ALA A 165 -0.05 20.80 7.66
C ALA A 165 -1.09 21.78 7.10
N ALA A 166 -0.84 22.36 5.92
CA ALA A 166 -1.78 23.26 5.27
C ALA A 166 -3.04 22.52 4.79
N LEU A 167 -2.90 21.32 4.23
CA LEU A 167 -4.03 20.45 3.87
C LEU A 167 -4.85 20.04 5.11
N GLN A 168 -4.19 19.68 6.21
CA GLN A 168 -4.88 19.38 7.48
C GLN A 168 -5.66 20.59 8.00
N ALA A 169 -5.11 21.80 7.88
CA ALA A 169 -5.80 23.04 8.27
C ALA A 169 -7.06 23.32 7.41
N LEU A 170 -7.11 22.79 6.19
CA LEU A 170 -8.30 22.83 5.33
C LEU A 170 -9.30 21.69 5.63
N GLY A 171 -8.97 20.78 6.54
CA GLY A 171 -9.82 19.66 6.96
C GLY A 171 -9.55 18.35 6.23
N ALA A 172 -8.41 18.20 5.55
CA ALA A 172 -8.00 16.91 5.00
C ALA A 172 -7.69 15.92 6.14
N THR A 173 -8.31 14.74 6.10
CA THR A 173 -8.16 13.71 7.14
C THR A 173 -7.46 12.45 6.64
N SER A 174 -7.16 12.37 5.35
CA SER A 174 -6.53 11.22 4.72
C SER A 174 -5.44 11.73 3.79
N ILE A 175 -4.20 11.71 4.29
CA ILE A 175 -3.03 12.22 3.59
C ILE A 175 -1.97 11.12 3.63
N LEU A 176 -1.58 10.65 2.46
CA LEU A 176 -0.49 9.73 2.24
C LEU A 176 0.75 10.52 1.81
N VAL A 177 1.88 10.24 2.45
CA VAL A 177 3.15 10.90 2.16
C VAL A 177 4.19 9.81 1.97
N PRO A 178 4.51 9.42 0.73
CA PRO A 178 5.61 8.51 0.47
C PRO A 178 6.95 9.22 0.73
N ASN A 179 7.87 8.51 1.36
CA ASN A 179 9.27 8.95 1.45
C ASN A 179 9.99 8.72 0.10
N LEU A 180 11.27 9.08 0.02
CA LEU A 180 12.07 8.85 -1.18
C LEU A 180 12.67 7.45 -1.16
N PRO A 181 12.80 6.77 -2.32
CA PRO A 181 13.76 5.68 -2.41
C PRO A 181 15.17 6.22 -2.15
N ASN A 182 16.08 5.37 -1.69
CA ASN A 182 17.50 5.71 -1.69
C ASN A 182 17.95 6.10 -3.10
N LEU A 183 18.21 7.39 -3.33
CA LEU A 183 18.65 7.89 -4.63
C LEU A 183 19.97 7.24 -5.06
N GLY A 184 20.82 6.84 -4.11
CA GLY A 184 22.05 6.09 -4.38
C GLY A 184 21.83 4.67 -4.92
N GLU A 185 20.60 4.17 -4.93
CA GLU A 185 20.19 2.91 -5.56
C GLU A 185 19.48 3.12 -6.92
N THR A 186 19.32 4.37 -7.36
CA THR A 186 18.83 4.69 -8.71
C THR A 186 19.96 4.62 -9.74
N PRO A 187 19.67 4.33 -11.01
CA PRO A 187 20.70 4.32 -12.05
C PRO A 187 21.46 5.63 -12.21
N GLU A 188 20.82 6.79 -12.02
CA GLU A 188 21.47 8.10 -12.16
C GLU A 188 22.56 8.34 -11.10
N PHE A 189 22.24 8.08 -9.84
CA PHE A 189 23.11 8.38 -8.70
C PHE A 189 23.74 7.14 -8.06
N ASN A 190 23.84 6.04 -8.80
CA ASN A 190 24.27 4.74 -8.27
C ASN A 190 25.60 4.85 -7.49
N GLY A 191 25.52 4.64 -6.17
CA GLY A 191 26.65 4.70 -5.24
C GLY A 191 27.16 6.12 -4.91
N ASP A 192 26.46 7.17 -5.33
CA ASP A 192 26.82 8.55 -5.01
C ASP A 192 26.59 8.85 -3.51
N PRO A 193 27.63 9.21 -2.75
CA PRO A 193 27.51 9.43 -1.30
C PRO A 193 26.68 10.66 -0.93
N ALA A 194 26.60 11.66 -1.80
CA ALA A 194 25.78 12.85 -1.60
C ALA A 194 24.29 12.53 -1.80
N ALA A 195 23.95 11.73 -2.81
CA ALA A 195 22.57 11.27 -3.06
C ALA A 195 22.05 10.35 -1.96
N ILE A 196 22.89 9.42 -1.49
CA ILE A 196 22.57 8.56 -0.33
C ILE A 196 22.29 9.43 0.89
N ALA A 197 23.20 10.35 1.21
CA ALA A 197 23.07 11.19 2.38
C ALA A 197 21.89 12.17 2.31
N TYR A 198 21.50 12.61 1.10
CA TYR A 198 20.28 13.38 0.87
C TYR A 198 19.05 12.54 1.25
N SER A 199 18.93 11.34 0.69
CA SER A 199 17.78 10.44 0.88
C SER A 199 17.63 10.04 2.34
N ASP A 200 18.74 9.66 2.99
CA ASP A 200 18.77 9.33 4.42
C ASP A 200 18.29 10.49 5.29
N ALA A 201 18.77 11.72 5.00
CA ALA A 201 18.41 12.90 5.77
C ALA A 201 16.96 13.31 5.55
N PHE A 202 16.47 13.25 4.30
CA PHE A 202 15.07 13.50 3.96
C PHE A 202 14.15 12.50 4.66
N ASN A 203 14.41 11.20 4.49
CA ASN A 203 13.56 10.13 5.03
C ASN A 203 13.54 10.16 6.57
N ALA A 204 14.69 10.38 7.21
CA ALA A 204 14.77 10.49 8.67
C ALA A 204 14.06 11.75 9.19
N ALA A 205 14.21 12.90 8.51
CA ALA A 205 13.51 14.11 8.88
C ALA A 205 12.00 13.90 8.76
N LEU A 206 11.51 13.49 7.60
CA LEU A 206 10.10 13.25 7.32
C LEU A 206 9.48 12.28 8.34
N ALA A 207 10.12 11.14 8.62
CA ALA A 207 9.63 10.19 9.63
C ALA A 207 9.52 10.79 11.05
N SER A 208 10.31 11.81 11.36
CA SER A 208 10.35 12.45 12.68
C SER A 208 9.43 13.68 12.80
N THR A 209 9.21 14.41 11.70
CA THR A 209 8.52 15.70 11.70
C THR A 209 7.15 15.67 11.02
N LEU A 210 6.81 14.59 10.31
CA LEU A 210 5.53 14.46 9.60
C LEU A 210 4.35 14.79 10.52
N PRO A 211 3.44 15.71 10.12
CA PRO A 211 2.28 16.07 10.93
C PRO A 211 1.45 14.86 11.31
N SER A 212 1.18 14.72 12.61
CA SER A 212 0.35 13.64 13.15
C SER A 212 -0.98 13.52 12.41
N GLY A 213 -1.38 12.30 12.06
CA GLY A 213 -2.60 12.04 11.28
C GLY A 213 -2.37 11.91 9.78
N ALA A 214 -1.19 12.27 9.26
CA ALA A 214 -0.74 11.81 7.95
C ALA A 214 -0.13 10.40 8.04
N THR A 215 -0.20 9.66 6.94
CA THR A 215 0.34 8.31 6.79
C THR A 215 1.64 8.38 6.00
N LEU A 216 2.75 8.02 6.63
CA LEU A 216 4.02 7.81 5.92
C LEU A 216 3.97 6.49 5.16
N PHE A 217 4.33 6.50 3.88
CA PHE A 217 4.61 5.27 3.12
C PHE A 217 6.11 5.12 2.90
N ASP A 218 6.63 3.92 3.14
CA ASP A 218 8.05 3.62 3.06
C ASP A 218 8.42 3.11 1.65
N THR A 219 8.55 4.07 0.73
CA THR A 219 9.03 3.85 -0.65
C THR A 219 10.43 3.27 -0.64
N ASP A 220 11.32 3.74 0.26
CA ASP A 220 12.67 3.22 0.42
C ASP A 220 12.68 1.72 0.69
N ALA A 221 11.92 1.27 1.71
CA ALA A 221 11.83 -0.15 2.03
C ALA A 221 11.25 -0.99 0.88
N LEU A 222 10.26 -0.46 0.14
CA LEU A 222 9.69 -1.15 -1.02
C LEU A 222 10.74 -1.30 -2.14
N PHE A 223 11.39 -0.22 -2.54
CA PHE A 223 12.39 -0.25 -3.61
C PHE A 223 13.58 -1.13 -3.23
N HIS A 224 14.08 -1.02 -2.01
CA HIS A 224 15.16 -1.88 -1.51
C HIS A 224 14.76 -3.36 -1.54
N SER A 225 13.52 -3.68 -1.19
CA SER A 225 12.99 -5.06 -1.28
C SER A 225 12.93 -5.56 -2.73
N ILE A 226 12.54 -4.71 -3.68
CA ILE A 226 12.53 -5.04 -5.10
C ILE A 226 13.96 -5.27 -5.61
N LEU A 227 14.89 -4.37 -5.28
CA LEU A 227 16.28 -4.44 -5.72
C LEU A 227 17.00 -5.68 -5.21
N THR A 228 16.74 -6.07 -3.96
CA THR A 228 17.37 -7.25 -3.34
C THR A 228 16.71 -8.57 -3.73
N SER A 229 15.44 -8.55 -4.16
CA SER A 229 14.68 -9.76 -4.53
C SER A 229 13.87 -9.60 -5.83
N PRO A 230 14.48 -9.18 -6.96
CA PRO A 230 13.74 -8.69 -8.12
C PRO A 230 12.80 -9.73 -8.74
N ASN A 231 13.22 -11.00 -8.77
CA ASN A 231 12.40 -12.09 -9.29
C ASN A 231 11.10 -12.31 -8.48
N ALA A 232 11.08 -11.96 -7.18
CA ALA A 232 9.87 -12.06 -6.36
C ALA A 232 8.81 -11.04 -6.76
N TYR A 233 9.23 -9.95 -7.40
CA TYR A 233 8.40 -8.87 -7.92
C TYR A 233 8.23 -8.94 -9.45
N GLY A 234 8.76 -9.97 -10.09
CA GLY A 234 8.66 -10.16 -11.54
C GLY A 234 9.63 -9.30 -12.38
N PHE A 235 10.64 -8.69 -11.75
CA PHE A 235 11.68 -7.94 -12.46
C PHE A 235 12.89 -8.82 -12.77
N THR A 236 13.40 -8.67 -13.99
CA THR A 236 14.62 -9.32 -14.48
C THR A 236 15.78 -8.34 -14.65
N ASN A 237 15.49 -7.03 -14.75
CA ASN A 237 16.49 -5.98 -14.80
C ASN A 237 16.12 -4.84 -13.85
N VAL A 238 17.01 -4.56 -12.90
CA VAL A 238 16.81 -3.50 -11.90
C VAL A 238 17.94 -2.48 -11.86
N ASN A 239 18.92 -2.57 -12.76
CA ASN A 239 20.11 -1.71 -12.72
C ASN A 239 20.27 -0.88 -14.00
N THR A 240 19.81 -1.39 -15.15
CA THR A 240 19.94 -0.69 -16.43
C THR A 240 18.59 -0.12 -16.82
N PRO A 241 18.49 1.21 -17.02
CA PRO A 241 17.31 1.85 -17.57
C PRO A 241 16.83 1.19 -18.86
N CYS A 242 15.53 0.95 -18.97
CA CYS A 242 14.93 0.39 -20.17
C CYS A 242 15.26 1.23 -21.43
N LEU A 243 15.24 2.57 -21.32
CA LEU A 243 15.53 3.48 -22.43
C LEU A 243 16.95 3.41 -22.98
N LEU A 244 17.89 2.85 -22.23
CA LEU A 244 19.25 2.61 -22.71
C LEU A 244 19.37 1.30 -23.51
N ALA A 245 18.37 0.42 -23.48
CA ALA A 245 18.43 -0.87 -24.15
C ALA A 245 18.13 -0.78 -25.66
N ALA A 246 17.25 0.13 -26.10
CA ALA A 246 16.90 0.36 -27.50
C ALA A 246 16.12 1.68 -27.69
N ALA A 247 15.90 2.11 -28.95
CA ALA A 247 15.12 3.31 -29.28
C ALA A 247 13.60 3.18 -29.03
N ASN A 248 13.07 1.94 -28.99
CA ASN A 248 11.70 1.64 -28.57
C ASN A 248 11.71 0.31 -27.80
N PRO A 249 12.23 0.32 -26.56
CA PRO A 249 12.53 -0.90 -25.84
C PRO A 249 11.24 -1.53 -25.29
N ASP A 250 11.15 -2.86 -25.37
CA ASP A 250 10.18 -3.60 -24.57
C ASP A 250 10.67 -3.60 -23.11
N CYS A 251 10.01 -2.80 -22.27
CA CYS A 251 10.37 -2.67 -20.85
C CYS A 251 9.78 -3.76 -19.95
N ASN A 252 9.26 -4.86 -20.51
CA ASN A 252 8.84 -6.01 -19.75
C ASN A 252 9.99 -6.52 -18.85
N GLY A 253 9.74 -6.60 -17.55
CA GLY A 253 10.71 -7.06 -16.55
C GLY A 253 11.75 -6.02 -16.12
N TYR A 254 11.61 -4.73 -16.51
CA TYR A 254 12.47 -3.65 -16.05
C TYR A 254 11.85 -2.90 -14.86
N LEU A 255 12.65 -2.62 -13.83
CA LEU A 255 12.26 -1.73 -12.72
C LEU A 255 12.26 -0.26 -13.16
N PHE A 256 13.36 0.17 -13.79
CA PHE A 256 13.57 1.56 -14.19
C PHE A 256 13.28 1.76 -15.68
N PHE A 257 12.47 2.77 -15.99
CA PHE A 257 12.21 3.19 -17.35
C PHE A 257 13.40 3.98 -17.90
N ASP A 258 13.77 5.05 -17.20
CA ASP A 258 14.98 5.85 -17.44
C ASP A 258 15.92 5.80 -16.22
N ALA A 259 16.76 6.82 -16.02
CA ALA A 259 17.78 6.80 -14.97
C ALA A 259 17.22 6.99 -13.55
N ILE A 260 15.98 7.45 -13.40
CA ILE A 260 15.36 7.75 -12.10
C ILE A 260 13.90 7.29 -12.01
N HIS A 261 13.16 7.25 -13.13
CA HIS A 261 11.74 6.94 -13.10
C HIS A 261 11.48 5.43 -13.18
N PRO A 262 10.53 4.91 -12.37
CA PRO A 262 10.07 3.53 -12.47
C PRO A 262 9.31 3.25 -13.77
N THR A 263 9.25 1.99 -14.17
CA THR A 263 8.29 1.54 -15.17
C THR A 263 6.87 1.47 -14.58
N THR A 264 5.87 1.47 -15.44
CA THR A 264 4.46 1.29 -15.05
C THR A 264 4.22 0.00 -14.26
N ALA A 265 5.05 -1.04 -14.46
CA ALA A 265 5.01 -2.28 -13.70
C ALA A 265 5.51 -2.10 -12.25
N ALA A 266 6.51 -1.26 -12.05
CA ALA A 266 6.98 -0.88 -10.71
C ALA A 266 6.00 0.09 -10.02
N ASP A 267 5.42 1.02 -10.76
CA ASP A 267 4.33 1.88 -10.28
C ASP A 267 3.12 1.09 -9.76
N ALA A 268 2.86 -0.11 -10.29
CA ALA A 268 1.79 -0.97 -9.79
C ALA A 268 2.01 -1.43 -8.34
N PHE A 269 3.26 -1.71 -7.95
CA PHE A 269 3.60 -2.07 -6.57
C PHE A 269 3.47 -0.88 -5.62
N LEU A 270 3.86 0.32 -6.08
CA LEU A 270 3.64 1.56 -5.33
C LEU A 270 2.14 1.81 -5.12
N ALA A 271 1.35 1.75 -6.19
CA ALA A 271 -0.09 1.95 -6.13
C ALA A 271 -0.78 0.96 -5.17
N GLN A 272 -0.37 -0.32 -5.23
CA GLN A 272 -0.87 -1.34 -4.30
C GLN A 272 -0.48 -1.00 -2.85
N GLY A 273 0.79 -0.68 -2.60
CA GLY A 273 1.26 -0.32 -1.27
C GLY A 273 0.57 0.93 -0.71
N PHE A 274 0.34 1.94 -1.55
CA PHE A 274 -0.40 3.15 -1.21
C PHE A 274 -1.85 2.83 -0.81
N ALA A 275 -2.53 1.97 -1.57
CA ALA A 275 -3.88 1.52 -1.24
C ALA A 275 -3.90 0.76 0.10
N GLU A 276 -2.97 -0.18 0.29
CA GLU A 276 -2.85 -0.96 1.53
C GLU A 276 -2.58 -0.08 2.76
N ALA A 277 -1.68 0.90 2.64
CA ALA A 277 -1.34 1.83 3.70
C ALA A 277 -2.53 2.72 4.13
N MET A 278 -3.45 3.01 3.21
CA MET A 278 -4.63 3.85 3.47
C MET A 278 -5.88 3.06 3.83
N THR A 279 -5.87 1.74 3.65
CA THR A 279 -6.90 0.88 4.24
C THR A 279 -6.61 0.68 5.72
N PRO A 280 -7.56 0.98 6.64
CA PRO A 280 -7.43 0.55 8.02
C PRO A 280 -7.22 -0.96 7.95
N ALA A 281 -6.10 -1.44 8.49
CA ALA A 281 -5.87 -2.86 8.64
C ALA A 281 -7.17 -3.43 9.16
N ALA A 282 -7.87 -4.22 8.33
CA ALA A 282 -9.04 -4.93 8.78
C ALA A 282 -8.55 -5.59 10.06
N VAL A 283 -9.17 -5.24 11.20
CA VAL A 283 -8.89 -5.92 12.46
C VAL A 283 -9.12 -7.37 12.10
N THR A 284 -8.04 -8.10 11.79
CA THR A 284 -8.09 -9.53 11.65
C THR A 284 -8.57 -9.92 13.01
N PRO A 285 -9.81 -10.40 13.18
CA PRO A 285 -10.13 -11.08 14.41
C PRO A 285 -9.12 -12.21 14.41
N GLU A 286 -8.11 -12.13 15.27
CA GLU A 286 -7.13 -13.19 15.51
C GLU A 286 -7.84 -14.52 15.29
N PRO A 287 -7.51 -15.27 14.23
CA PRO A 287 -8.39 -16.28 13.69
C PRO A 287 -8.53 -17.38 14.72
N SER A 288 -9.59 -17.33 15.52
CA SER A 288 -10.17 -18.47 16.23
C SER A 288 -9.24 -19.27 17.14
N SER A 289 -7.97 -18.91 17.38
CA SER A 289 -7.05 -19.68 18.22
C SER A 289 -7.49 -19.70 19.68
N LEU A 290 -8.00 -18.57 20.20
CA LEU A 290 -8.64 -18.49 21.52
C LEU A 290 -9.98 -19.24 21.59
N LEU A 291 -10.75 -19.28 20.50
CA LEU A 291 -12.01 -20.03 20.40
C LEU A 291 -11.78 -21.54 20.25
N LEU A 292 -10.73 -21.96 19.54
CA LEU A 292 -10.29 -23.36 19.45
C LEU A 292 -9.68 -23.83 20.78
N LEU A 293 -8.93 -22.98 21.49
CA LEU A 293 -8.45 -23.27 22.83
C LEU A 293 -9.61 -23.40 23.83
N GLY A 294 -10.60 -22.49 23.78
CA GLY A 294 -11.77 -22.53 24.64
C GLY A 294 -12.66 -23.76 24.40
N THR A 295 -12.94 -24.10 23.14
CA THR A 295 -13.76 -25.27 22.79
C THR A 295 -13.02 -26.60 22.97
N GLY A 296 -11.70 -26.62 22.76
CA GLY A 296 -10.82 -27.77 23.03
C GLY A 296 -10.73 -28.12 24.52
N VAL A 297 -10.58 -27.12 25.39
CA VAL A 297 -10.52 -27.34 26.85
C VAL A 297 -11.87 -27.82 27.40
N LEU A 298 -13.00 -27.30 26.89
CA LEU A 298 -14.34 -27.71 27.32
C LEU A 298 -14.70 -29.14 26.87
N SER A 299 -14.28 -29.54 25.67
CA SER A 299 -14.52 -30.91 25.16
C SER A 299 -13.64 -31.96 25.86
N VAL A 300 -12.40 -31.61 26.20
CA VAL A 300 -11.53 -32.45 27.05
C VAL A 300 -12.08 -32.54 28.48
N ALA A 301 -12.52 -31.44 29.09
CA ALA A 301 -13.12 -31.45 30.42
C ALA A 301 -14.40 -32.29 30.47
N ALA A 302 -15.28 -32.19 29.47
CA ALA A 302 -16.51 -32.98 29.37
C ALA A 302 -16.22 -34.48 29.16
N SER A 303 -15.21 -34.84 28.35
CA SER A 303 -14.83 -36.24 28.15
C SER A 303 -14.17 -36.86 29.38
N LEU A 304 -13.36 -36.10 30.12
CA LEU A 304 -12.79 -36.52 31.41
C LEU A 304 -13.86 -36.68 32.50
N ARG A 305 -14.89 -35.82 32.52
CA ARG A 305 -16.05 -35.95 33.43
C ARG A 305 -16.86 -37.21 33.12
N ARG A 306 -17.12 -37.50 31.84
CA ARG A 306 -17.81 -38.73 31.40
C ARG A 306 -17.02 -39.99 31.77
N ARG A 307 -15.68 -39.97 31.63
CA ARG A 307 -14.82 -41.09 32.05
C ARG A 307 -14.87 -41.33 33.56
N LYS A 308 -14.78 -40.28 34.40
CA LYS A 308 -14.91 -40.42 35.87
C LYS A 308 -16.28 -40.97 36.32
N LEU A 309 -17.36 -40.61 35.63
CA LEU A 309 -18.71 -41.14 35.90
C LEU A 309 -18.84 -42.62 35.51
N ALA A 310 -18.25 -43.03 34.38
CA ALA A 310 -18.24 -44.43 33.96
C ALA A 310 -17.41 -45.33 34.90
N THR A 311 -16.25 -44.85 35.38
CA THR A 311 -15.41 -45.63 36.32
C THR A 311 -16.08 -45.81 37.69
N ARG A 312 -16.85 -44.82 38.17
CA ARG A 312 -17.63 -44.93 39.41
C ARG A 312 -18.75 -45.97 39.33
N CYS A 313 -19.29 -46.23 38.14
CA CYS A 313 -20.33 -47.23 37.94
C CYS A 313 -19.74 -48.66 37.96
N VAL A 314 -18.49 -48.83 37.50
CA VAL A 314 -17.80 -50.13 37.53
C VAL A 314 -17.33 -50.51 38.94
N THR A 315 -16.92 -49.54 39.78
CA THR A 315 -16.48 -49.85 41.16
C THR A 315 -17.61 -49.99 42.18
N ALA A 316 -18.85 -49.65 41.82
CA ALA A 316 -20.01 -49.84 42.70
C ALA A 316 -20.69 -51.21 42.56
N SER A 317 -20.27 -52.05 41.60
CA SER A 317 -20.95 -53.32 41.29
C SER A 317 -20.41 -54.54 42.05
N THR A 318 -19.79 -54.36 43.23
CA THR A 318 -19.42 -55.47 44.13
C THR A 318 -20.17 -55.50 45.47
N LEU A 319 -21.17 -54.65 45.72
CA LEU A 319 -22.07 -54.84 46.86
C LEU A 319 -23.55 -54.54 46.51
N HIS A 320 -24.29 -55.62 46.27
CA HIS A 320 -25.71 -55.88 46.56
C HIS A 320 -26.81 -54.82 46.33
N CYS A 321 -27.74 -55.23 45.44
CA CYS A 321 -29.22 -55.12 45.48
C CYS A 321 -29.97 -53.88 44.94
N CYS A 322 -30.82 -54.18 43.94
CA CYS A 322 -32.21 -53.72 43.68
C CYS A 322 -32.44 -52.20 43.41
N LEU A 323 -33.20 -51.72 42.41
CA LEU A 323 -34.34 -52.22 41.64
C LEU A 323 -34.47 -51.44 40.31
N GLU A 324 -35.15 -52.10 39.36
CA GLU A 324 -35.98 -51.56 38.26
C GLU A 324 -35.37 -50.94 36.99
N CYS A 325 -35.69 -51.64 35.89
CA CYS A 325 -35.53 -51.34 34.47
C CYS A 325 -36.72 -50.47 33.99
N PRO A 326 -36.68 -49.88 32.77
CA PRO A 326 -37.17 -50.66 31.64
C PRO A 326 -36.37 -50.52 30.33
N LEU A 327 -36.42 -51.61 29.58
CA LEU A 327 -35.89 -51.89 28.24
C LEU A 327 -36.73 -51.20 27.15
N GLU A 328 -36.06 -50.76 26.08
CA GLU A 328 -36.64 -50.76 24.72
C GLU A 328 -35.62 -51.32 23.73
N HIS A 329 -36.01 -52.42 23.10
CA HIS A 329 -35.34 -53.10 22.00
C HIS A 329 -35.87 -52.55 20.66
N SER A 330 -35.00 -52.42 19.66
CA SER A 330 -35.25 -52.99 18.32
C SER A 330 -33.99 -52.95 17.43
N PHE A 331 -33.51 -54.14 17.09
CA PHE A 331 -32.58 -54.44 16.00
C PHE A 331 -33.36 -54.50 14.67
N THR A 332 -32.74 -54.23 13.52
CA THR A 332 -32.79 -55.11 12.31
C THR A 332 -31.69 -54.77 11.28
N ARG A 333 -30.78 -55.75 11.10
CA ARG A 333 -30.02 -56.28 9.93
C ARG A 333 -29.50 -55.40 8.77
N LEU A 334 -28.17 -55.42 8.69
CA LEU A 334 -27.22 -55.77 7.59
C LEU A 334 -27.76 -56.48 6.32
N VAL A 335 -27.39 -56.00 5.12
CA VAL A 335 -27.04 -56.80 3.92
C VAL A 335 -25.94 -56.08 3.09
N LEU A 336 -24.83 -56.77 2.86
CA LEU A 336 -23.79 -56.46 1.86
C LEU A 336 -24.26 -56.93 0.46
N PHE A 337 -23.91 -56.20 -0.60
CA PHE A 337 -23.40 -56.78 -1.87
C PHE A 337 -22.74 -55.66 -2.70
N GLY A 338 -21.48 -55.85 -3.11
CA GLY A 338 -20.84 -55.06 -4.15
C GLY A 338 -20.71 -55.86 -5.44
N VAL A 339 -20.70 -55.20 -6.61
CA VAL A 339 -20.02 -55.63 -7.86
C VAL A 339 -19.87 -54.42 -8.82
N ARG A 340 -18.61 -54.10 -9.15
CA ARG A 340 -17.97 -53.71 -10.43
C ARG A 340 -18.75 -53.04 -11.60
N MET A 341 -18.16 -51.92 -12.05
CA MET A 341 -17.75 -51.48 -13.40
C MET A 341 -18.63 -51.75 -14.65
N ARG A 342 -18.91 -50.67 -15.42
CA ARG A 342 -18.51 -50.52 -16.84
C ARG A 342 -18.65 -49.08 -17.34
N GLN A 343 -17.69 -48.71 -18.21
CA GLN A 343 -17.63 -47.51 -19.04
C GLN A 343 -18.74 -47.46 -20.10
N THR A 344 -19.08 -46.25 -20.57
CA THR A 344 -19.14 -45.93 -22.02
C THR A 344 -19.14 -44.41 -22.23
N GLU A 345 -18.27 -43.96 -23.13
CA GLU A 345 -18.21 -42.64 -23.76
C GLU A 345 -19.31 -42.44 -24.82
N GLN A 346 -19.39 -41.20 -25.30
CA GLN A 346 -19.96 -40.68 -26.56
C GLN A 346 -21.47 -40.43 -26.61
N ARG A 347 -21.84 -39.14 -26.64
CA ARG A 347 -22.04 -38.37 -27.88
C ARG A 347 -21.71 -36.90 -27.66
#